data_AF-A0AAD4C243-F1
#
_entry.id   AF-A0AAD4C243-F1
#
_cell.length_a   1.000
_cell.length_b   1.000
_cell.length_c   1.000
_cell.angle_alpha   90.00
_cell.angle_beta   90.00
_cell.angle_gamma   90.00
#
_symmetry.space_group_name_H-M   'P 1'
#
loop_
_entity.id
_entity.type
_entity.pdbx_description
1 polymer ?
#
loop_
_entity_poly.entity_id
_entity_poly.type
_entity_poly.pdbx_seq_one_letter_code
_entity_poly.pdbx_strand_id
1 'polypeptide(L)'
;MIELNCETDFVARNELFVQLAADIAHTTAFLTEHVPSPNFFQPCPLDALNDAPLVSQGNPNLRLPSTVSSSIQNLIAKVGERVSLKRAVAVVHNPLQGHSGTLGLRLASYLHGSSGFHGRIGSLAVLALKAPDLANHLASETFVQDLERLERAVARQITGFETSTVQSTTDETSLYNQPFMVTGGQVTVGAALSEWGRERGMTKEGEEGGVEVLEFAKWTVGEDVL
;
A
#
# COMPACT_ATOMS: atom_id res chain seq x y z
N MET A 1 -4.67 -3.96 -0.77
CA MET A 1 -3.74 -5.08 -0.48
C MET A 1 -4.57 -6.28 -0.03
N ILE A 2 -4.22 -7.48 -0.49
CA ILE A 2 -4.90 -8.73 -0.11
C ILE A 2 -3.88 -9.77 0.32
N GLU A 3 -4.31 -10.77 1.09
CA GLU A 3 -3.55 -11.99 1.35
C GLU A 3 -4.36 -13.19 0.83
N LEU A 4 -3.84 -13.82 -0.23
CA LEU A 4 -4.37 -15.05 -0.80
C LEU A 4 -3.40 -16.18 -0.46
N ASN A 5 -3.89 -17.24 0.19
CA ASN A 5 -3.06 -18.35 0.65
C ASN A 5 -3.30 -19.60 -0.19
N CYS A 6 -2.25 -20.41 -0.34
CA CYS A 6 -2.27 -21.77 -0.88
C CYS A 6 -1.41 -22.70 -0.03
N GLU A 7 -1.41 -24.01 -0.31
CA GLU A 7 -0.68 -24.99 0.49
C GLU A 7 0.81 -25.02 0.18
N THR A 8 1.18 -24.90 -1.11
CA THR A 8 2.57 -24.97 -1.55
C THR A 8 3.06 -23.70 -2.24
N ASP A 9 4.38 -23.49 -2.24
CA ASP A 9 5.00 -22.39 -2.96
C ASP A 9 5.00 -22.60 -4.49
N PHE A 10 4.78 -23.85 -4.95
CA PHE A 10 4.54 -24.16 -6.35
C PHE A 10 3.26 -23.49 -6.87
N VAL A 11 2.15 -23.58 -6.12
CA VAL A 11 0.91 -22.89 -6.47
C VAL A 11 1.05 -21.37 -6.33
N ALA A 12 1.76 -20.88 -5.32
CA ALA A 12 1.98 -19.44 -5.12
C ALA A 12 2.69 -18.76 -6.31
N ARG A 13 3.51 -19.52 -7.05
CA ARG A 13 4.24 -19.05 -8.24
C ARG A 13 3.50 -19.33 -9.56
N ASN A 14 2.35 -19.99 -9.50
CA ASN A 14 1.55 -20.32 -10.67
C ASN A 14 0.90 -19.06 -11.27
N GLU A 15 0.95 -18.90 -12.60
CA GLU A 15 0.41 -17.72 -13.28
C GLU A 15 -1.10 -17.52 -13.03
N LEU A 16 -1.89 -18.59 -12.92
CA LEU A 16 -3.33 -18.50 -12.63
C LEU A 16 -3.58 -17.99 -11.21
N PHE A 17 -2.75 -18.40 -10.26
CA PHE A 17 -2.83 -17.94 -8.88
C PHE A 17 -2.45 -16.45 -8.78
N VAL A 18 -1.34 -16.07 -9.41
CA VAL A 18 -0.86 -14.69 -9.45
C VAL A 18 -1.88 -13.76 -10.12
N GLN A 19 -2.48 -14.20 -11.24
CA GLN A 19 -3.51 -13.43 -11.93
C GLN A 19 -4.78 -13.29 -11.07
N LEU A 20 -5.25 -14.37 -10.43
CA LEU A 20 -6.39 -14.31 -9.54
C LEU A 20 -6.14 -13.35 -8.36
N ALA A 21 -4.95 -13.40 -7.75
CA ALA A 21 -4.59 -12.48 -6.67
C ALA A 21 -4.62 -11.01 -7.14
N ALA A 22 -4.12 -10.72 -8.34
CA ALA A 22 -4.17 -9.38 -8.93
C ALA A 22 -5.60 -8.91 -9.22
N ASP A 23 -6.45 -9.77 -9.77
CA ASP A 23 -7.85 -9.46 -10.07
C ASP A 23 -8.67 -9.25 -8.78
N ILE A 24 -8.43 -10.04 -7.73
CA ILE A 24 -9.05 -9.83 -6.42
C ILE A 24 -8.57 -8.50 -5.81
N ALA A 25 -7.27 -8.19 -5.87
CA ALA A 25 -6.74 -6.92 -5.38
C ALA A 25 -7.37 -5.72 -6.09
N HIS A 26 -7.55 -5.81 -7.42
CA HIS A 26 -8.21 -4.79 -8.21
C HIS A 26 -9.69 -4.66 -7.85
N THR A 27 -10.39 -5.78 -7.71
CA THR A 27 -11.79 -5.84 -7.24
C THR A 27 -11.95 -5.20 -5.86
N THR A 28 -11.04 -5.49 -4.91
CA THR A 28 -11.02 -4.86 -3.58
C THR A 28 -10.90 -3.34 -3.70
N ALA A 29 -9.97 -2.84 -4.51
CA ALA A 29 -9.77 -1.40 -4.71
C ALA A 29 -10.96 -0.72 -5.40
N PHE A 30 -11.68 -1.44 -6.26
CA PHE A 30 -12.86 -0.94 -6.99
C PHE A 30 -14.11 -0.84 -6.12
N LEU A 31 -14.35 -1.83 -5.26
CA LEU A 31 -15.53 -1.89 -4.39
C LEU A 31 -15.46 -0.96 -3.17
N THR A 32 -14.30 -0.36 -2.93
CA THR A 32 -14.09 0.45 -1.73
C THR A 32 -14.83 1.78 -1.85
N GLU A 33 -15.88 1.93 -1.05
CA GLU A 33 -16.59 3.18 -0.88
C GLU A 33 -15.93 4.05 0.20
N HIS A 34 -16.12 5.37 0.09
CA HIS A 34 -15.65 6.29 1.11
C HIS A 34 -16.57 6.22 2.34
N VAL A 35 -16.09 5.63 3.42
CA VAL A 35 -16.72 5.68 4.74
C VAL A 35 -15.99 6.74 5.58
N PRO A 36 -16.69 7.72 6.19
CA PRO A 36 -16.07 8.67 7.10
C PRO A 36 -15.38 7.92 8.25
N SER A 37 -14.05 7.93 8.26
CA SER A 37 -13.20 7.21 9.20
C SER A 37 -11.93 8.01 9.47
N PRO A 38 -11.39 7.97 10.69
CA PRO A 38 -10.07 8.56 10.98
C PRO A 38 -8.92 7.79 10.32
N ASN A 39 -9.13 6.52 9.97
CA ASN A 39 -8.13 5.67 9.32
C ASN A 39 -8.30 5.70 7.79
N PHE A 40 -7.18 5.74 7.07
CA PHE A 40 -7.11 5.63 5.62
C PHE A 40 -7.24 4.19 5.15
N PHE A 41 -6.75 3.22 5.92
CA PHE A 41 -6.89 1.81 5.59
C PHE A 41 -8.24 1.27 6.09
N GLN A 42 -9.05 0.77 5.16
CA GLN A 42 -10.36 0.20 5.42
C GLN A 42 -10.33 -1.31 5.16
N PRO A 43 -10.51 -2.15 6.19
CA PRO A 43 -10.69 -3.58 5.99
C PRO A 43 -11.91 -3.84 5.09
N CYS A 44 -11.74 -4.73 4.11
CA CYS A 44 -12.83 -5.15 3.24
C CYS A 44 -13.47 -6.42 3.82
N PRO A 45 -14.78 -6.42 4.15
CA PRO A 45 -15.46 -7.61 4.63
C PRO A 45 -15.35 -8.75 3.62
N LEU A 46 -14.81 -9.90 4.06
CA LEU A 46 -14.51 -11.00 3.15
C LEU A 46 -15.77 -11.61 2.52
N ASP A 47 -16.89 -11.66 3.25
CA ASP A 47 -18.15 -12.17 2.72
C ASP A 47 -18.63 -11.30 1.54
N ALA A 48 -18.62 -9.98 1.71
CA ALA A 48 -18.97 -9.03 0.65
C ALA A 48 -18.02 -9.14 -0.54
N LEU A 49 -16.72 -9.27 -0.30
CA LEU A 49 -15.72 -9.42 -1.36
C LEU A 49 -15.85 -10.77 -2.09
N ASN A 50 -16.16 -11.85 -1.38
CA ASN A 50 -16.36 -13.19 -1.96
C ASN A 50 -17.58 -13.25 -2.89
N ASP A 51 -18.65 -12.53 -2.55
CA ASP A 51 -19.87 -12.44 -3.35
C ASP A 51 -19.75 -11.44 -4.51
N ALA A 52 -18.73 -10.57 -4.50
CA ALA A 52 -18.57 -9.57 -5.54
C ALA A 52 -18.13 -10.16 -6.88
N PRO A 53 -18.57 -9.57 -8.02
CA PRO A 53 -18.06 -9.91 -9.35
C PRO A 53 -16.55 -9.69 -9.42
N LEU A 54 -15.82 -10.66 -9.99
CA LEU A 54 -14.39 -10.50 -10.22
C LEU A 54 -14.15 -9.50 -11.36
N VAL A 55 -13.45 -8.41 -11.05
CA VAL A 55 -13.04 -7.41 -12.04
C VAL A 55 -11.61 -7.69 -12.46
N SER A 56 -11.38 -7.94 -13.75
CA SER A 56 -10.04 -8.21 -14.27
C SER A 56 -9.19 -6.94 -14.27
N GLN A 57 -7.98 -7.03 -13.71
CA GLN A 57 -7.01 -5.94 -13.71
C GLN A 57 -6.57 -5.57 -15.14
N GLY A 58 -6.40 -6.57 -16.01
CA GLY A 58 -5.94 -6.37 -17.39
C GLY A 58 -7.04 -5.94 -18.37
N ASN A 59 -8.31 -6.21 -18.04
CA ASN A 59 -9.45 -5.77 -18.85
C ASN A 59 -10.66 -5.47 -17.95
N PRO A 60 -10.76 -4.25 -17.39
CA PRO A 60 -11.83 -3.87 -16.45
C PRO A 60 -13.24 -3.93 -17.04
N ASN A 61 -13.36 -3.91 -18.38
CA ASN A 61 -14.65 -4.04 -19.06
C ASN A 61 -15.08 -5.50 -19.27
N LEU A 62 -14.17 -6.45 -19.02
CA LEU A 62 -14.47 -7.87 -19.10
C LEU A 62 -15.34 -8.26 -17.90
N ARG A 63 -16.66 -8.32 -18.12
CA ARG A 63 -17.60 -8.85 -17.16
C ARG A 63 -17.56 -10.37 -17.21
N LEU A 64 -16.70 -10.97 -16.39
CA LEU A 64 -16.77 -12.39 -16.12
C LEU A 64 -18.03 -12.65 -15.26
N PRO A 65 -18.85 -13.65 -15.58
CA PRO A 65 -20.04 -13.98 -14.76
C PRO A 65 -19.68 -14.64 -13.42
N SER A 66 -18.39 -14.65 -13.04
CA SER A 66 -17.88 -15.29 -11.84
C SER A 66 -17.67 -14.28 -10.71
N THR A 67 -18.06 -14.68 -9.51
CA THR A 67 -17.68 -14.00 -8.26
C THR A 67 -16.24 -14.34 -7.86
N VAL A 68 -15.67 -13.58 -6.92
CA VAL A 68 -14.37 -13.92 -6.30
C VAL A 68 -14.39 -15.35 -5.76
N SER A 69 -15.42 -15.74 -5.01
CA SER A 69 -15.55 -17.09 -4.45
C SER A 69 -15.56 -18.18 -5.53
N SER A 70 -16.39 -18.02 -6.58
CA SER A 70 -16.44 -19.00 -7.67
C SER A 70 -15.11 -19.08 -8.45
N SER A 71 -14.37 -17.98 -8.55
CA SER A 71 -13.06 -17.93 -9.19
C SER A 71 -12.00 -18.65 -8.36
N ILE A 72 -12.04 -18.51 -7.03
CA ILE A 72 -11.21 -19.28 -6.10
C ILE A 72 -11.52 -20.78 -6.22
N GLN A 73 -12.80 -21.18 -6.23
CA GLN A 73 -13.20 -22.59 -6.41
C GLN A 73 -12.72 -23.17 -7.75
N ASN A 74 -12.84 -22.39 -8.83
CA ASN A 74 -12.33 -22.78 -10.13
C ASN A 74 -10.80 -22.95 -10.13
N LEU A 75 -10.06 -22.12 -9.39
CA LEU A 75 -8.62 -22.28 -9.24
C LEU A 75 -8.29 -23.55 -8.46
N ILE A 76 -8.96 -23.80 -7.32
CA ILE A 76 -8.80 -25.03 -6.51
C ILE A 76 -8.98 -26.27 -7.38
N ALA A 77 -10.03 -26.31 -8.21
CA ALA A 77 -10.28 -27.44 -9.11
C ALA A 77 -9.16 -27.66 -10.15
N LYS A 78 -8.45 -26.59 -10.55
CA LYS A 78 -7.35 -26.67 -11.52
C LYS A 78 -6.01 -27.05 -10.88
N VAL A 79 -5.73 -26.55 -9.68
CA VAL A 79 -4.43 -26.74 -9.01
C VAL A 79 -4.43 -27.93 -8.05
N GLY A 80 -5.58 -28.39 -7.59
CA GLY A 80 -5.71 -29.54 -6.67
C GLY A 80 -5.31 -29.25 -5.22
N GLU A 81 -5.10 -27.97 -4.86
CA GLU A 81 -4.73 -27.52 -3.52
C GLU A 81 -5.76 -26.52 -3.00
N ARG A 82 -5.87 -26.40 -1.67
CA ARG A 82 -6.70 -25.37 -1.03
C ARG A 82 -6.16 -23.98 -1.35
N VAL A 83 -7.06 -23.10 -1.77
CA VAL A 83 -6.81 -21.67 -1.90
C VAL A 83 -7.79 -20.91 -1.01
N SER A 84 -7.32 -19.91 -0.27
CA SER A 84 -8.19 -19.13 0.63
C SER A 84 -7.78 -17.66 0.70
N LEU A 85 -8.75 -16.76 0.53
CA LEU A 85 -8.59 -15.34 0.77
C LEU A 85 -8.62 -15.08 2.29
N LYS A 86 -7.50 -14.67 2.88
CA LYS A 86 -7.35 -14.51 4.33
C LYS A 86 -7.78 -13.15 4.84
N ARG A 87 -7.41 -12.09 4.11
CA ARG A 87 -7.69 -10.69 4.47
C ARG A 87 -7.57 -9.78 3.26
N ALA A 88 -8.28 -8.65 3.33
CA ALA A 88 -8.29 -7.63 2.30
C ALA A 88 -8.43 -6.25 2.96
N VAL A 89 -7.66 -5.28 2.46
CA VAL A 89 -7.69 -3.88 2.90
C VAL A 89 -7.56 -2.97 1.69
N ALA A 90 -8.27 -1.86 1.71
CA ALA A 90 -8.17 -0.81 0.71
C ALA A 90 -7.85 0.52 1.35
N VAL A 91 -7.36 1.47 0.54
CA VAL A 91 -7.14 2.85 0.97
C VAL A 91 -8.34 3.66 0.52
N VAL A 92 -8.89 4.49 1.41
CA VAL A 92 -10.03 5.37 1.11
C VAL A 92 -9.76 6.18 -0.15
N HIS A 93 -10.73 6.17 -1.09
CA HIS A 93 -10.68 7.01 -2.28
C HIS A 93 -11.03 8.46 -1.93
N ASN A 94 -10.18 9.38 -2.40
CA ASN A 94 -10.40 10.83 -2.33
C ASN A 94 -10.77 11.37 -0.92
N PRO A 95 -10.00 11.07 0.14
CA PRO A 95 -10.30 11.53 1.49
C PRO A 95 -10.16 13.06 1.66
N LEU A 96 -9.58 13.75 0.67
CA LEU A 96 -9.33 15.19 0.69
C LEU A 96 -10.34 16.01 -0.14
N GLN A 97 -11.52 15.47 -0.48
CA GLN A 97 -12.54 16.24 -1.19
C GLN A 97 -12.79 17.61 -0.52
N GLY A 98 -12.60 18.70 -1.27
CA GLY A 98 -12.79 20.08 -0.80
C GLY A 98 -11.59 20.72 -0.09
N HIS A 99 -10.45 20.04 0.04
CA HIS A 99 -9.23 20.62 0.62
C HIS A 99 -8.48 21.48 -0.41
N SER A 100 -7.80 22.53 0.08
CA SER A 100 -6.95 23.43 -0.71
C SER A 100 -5.87 22.64 -1.48
N GLY A 101 -5.50 23.10 -2.68
CA GLY A 101 -4.50 22.49 -3.56
C GLY A 101 -3.06 22.47 -3.01
N THR A 102 -2.90 22.71 -1.72
CA THR A 102 -1.65 22.70 -0.95
C THR A 102 -1.39 21.37 -0.22
N LEU A 103 -2.38 20.47 -0.19
CA LEU A 103 -2.28 19.14 0.43
C LEU A 103 -2.63 18.06 -0.59
N GLY A 104 -1.79 17.02 -0.67
CA GLY A 104 -2.02 15.85 -1.51
C GLY A 104 -1.67 14.57 -0.76
N LEU A 105 -2.24 13.45 -1.20
CA LEU A 105 -1.89 12.13 -0.68
C LEU A 105 -1.25 11.27 -1.76
N ARG A 106 -0.31 10.43 -1.33
CA ARG A 106 0.34 9.42 -2.15
C ARG A 106 0.32 8.08 -1.44
N LEU A 107 0.35 7.01 -2.23
CA LEU A 107 0.41 5.65 -1.72
C LEU A 107 1.76 5.04 -2.08
N ALA A 108 2.61 4.86 -1.07
CA ALA A 108 3.83 4.09 -1.20
C ALA A 108 3.51 2.59 -1.05
N SER A 109 4.18 1.74 -1.82
CA SER A 109 4.01 0.30 -1.75
C SER A 109 5.31 -0.46 -2.00
N TYR A 110 5.47 -1.60 -1.33
CA TYR A 110 6.59 -2.51 -1.59
C TYR A 110 6.20 -3.95 -1.26
N LEU A 111 6.71 -4.87 -2.09
CA LEU A 111 6.55 -6.31 -1.91
C LEU A 111 7.94 -6.95 -1.84
N HIS A 112 8.15 -7.79 -0.83
CA HIS A 112 9.34 -8.61 -0.67
C HIS A 112 9.00 -10.09 -0.85
N GLY A 113 9.91 -10.84 -1.45
CA GLY A 113 9.80 -12.29 -1.54
C GLY A 113 9.06 -12.84 -2.77
N SER A 114 8.74 -12.01 -3.77
CA SER A 114 8.46 -12.48 -5.15
C SER A 114 8.43 -11.34 -6.18
N SER A 115 8.35 -11.70 -7.46
CA SER A 115 8.45 -10.85 -8.65
C SER A 115 7.11 -10.24 -9.08
N GLY A 116 7.08 -8.97 -9.48
CA GLY A 116 5.87 -8.31 -9.98
C GLY A 116 5.00 -7.74 -8.85
N PHE A 117 3.69 -8.03 -8.88
CA PHE A 117 2.69 -7.48 -7.94
C PHE A 117 2.26 -8.46 -6.83
N HIS A 118 3.06 -9.49 -6.53
CA HIS A 118 2.85 -10.39 -5.39
C HIS A 118 4.14 -10.52 -4.56
N GLY A 119 4.00 -10.89 -3.27
CA GLY A 119 5.09 -10.94 -2.29
C GLY A 119 4.76 -11.85 -1.11
N ARG A 120 5.78 -12.31 -0.39
CA ARG A 120 5.64 -12.95 0.93
C ARG A 120 5.41 -11.94 2.06
N ILE A 121 5.98 -10.74 1.90
CA ILE A 121 5.77 -9.61 2.80
C ILE A 121 5.37 -8.41 1.95
N GLY A 122 4.29 -7.73 2.31
CA GLY A 122 3.82 -6.53 1.63
C GLY A 122 3.66 -5.37 2.59
N SER A 123 3.96 -4.17 2.11
CA SER A 123 3.62 -2.93 2.81
C SER A 123 2.91 -1.94 1.89
N LEU A 124 2.00 -1.18 2.49
CA LEU A 124 1.42 0.04 1.95
C LEU A 124 1.62 1.16 2.97
N ALA A 125 1.89 2.39 2.52
CA ALA A 125 1.94 3.56 3.39
C ALA A 125 1.29 4.76 2.72
N VAL A 126 0.46 5.49 3.47
CA VAL A 126 -0.17 6.73 3.03
C VAL A 126 0.73 7.88 3.41
N LEU A 127 1.17 8.65 2.41
CA LEU A 127 2.02 9.83 2.58
C LEU A 127 1.21 11.09 2.31
N ALA A 128 1.25 12.05 3.23
CA ALA A 128 0.83 13.42 3.00
C ALA A 128 1.96 14.23 2.38
N LEU A 129 1.61 15.03 1.37
CA LEU A 129 2.44 16.05 0.78
C LEU A 129 1.82 17.41 1.07
N LYS A 130 2.51 18.27 1.80
CA LYS A 130 2.05 19.63 2.10
C LYS A 130 3.04 20.64 1.52
N ALA A 131 2.59 21.49 0.60
CA ALA A 131 3.39 22.57 0.05
C ALA A 131 2.48 23.70 -0.46
N PRO A 132 2.86 24.99 -0.34
CA PRO A 132 2.07 26.11 -0.86
C PRO A 132 1.80 26.02 -2.38
N ASP A 133 2.71 25.39 -3.12
CA ASP A 133 2.67 25.27 -4.58
C ASP A 133 2.75 23.81 -5.04
N LEU A 134 2.07 22.93 -4.30
CA LEU A 134 2.13 21.48 -4.51
C LEU A 134 1.80 21.07 -5.95
N ALA A 135 0.84 21.75 -6.58
CA ALA A 135 0.48 21.49 -7.98
C ALA A 135 1.67 21.67 -8.94
N ASN A 136 2.48 22.71 -8.76
CA ASN A 136 3.65 22.93 -9.60
C ASN A 136 4.76 21.92 -9.32
N HIS A 137 4.95 21.51 -8.07
CA HIS A 137 5.85 20.39 -7.75
C HIS A 137 5.42 19.11 -8.46
N LEU A 138 4.13 18.76 -8.41
CA LEU A 138 3.60 17.55 -9.04
C LEU A 138 3.57 17.61 -10.57
N ALA A 139 3.60 18.80 -11.17
CA ALA A 139 3.76 18.98 -12.61
C ALA A 139 5.20 18.71 -13.09
N SER A 140 6.18 18.71 -12.17
CA SER A 140 7.59 18.45 -12.49
C SER A 140 7.90 16.96 -12.51
N GLU A 141 8.31 16.44 -13.67
CA GLU A 141 8.68 15.03 -13.83
C GLU A 141 9.84 14.62 -12.91
N THR A 142 10.83 15.52 -12.71
CA THR A 142 11.97 15.24 -11.83
C THR A 142 11.55 15.11 -10.38
N PHE A 143 10.63 15.96 -9.92
CA PHE A 143 10.08 15.88 -8.57
C PHE A 143 9.29 14.59 -8.38
N VAL A 144 8.44 14.22 -9.35
CA VAL A 144 7.65 12.98 -9.29
C VAL A 144 8.56 11.75 -9.25
N GLN A 145 9.60 11.68 -10.09
CA GLN A 145 10.55 10.56 -10.06
C GLN A 145 11.30 10.46 -8.73
N ASP A 146 11.69 11.60 -8.15
CA ASP A 146 12.37 11.62 -6.85
C ASP A 146 11.43 11.26 -5.69
N LEU A 147 10.16 11.66 -5.79
CA LEU A 147 9.11 11.28 -4.86
C LEU A 147 8.83 9.77 -4.92
N GLU A 148 8.75 9.17 -6.12
CA GLU A 148 8.58 7.72 -6.28
C GLU A 148 9.75 6.92 -5.67
N ARG A 149 10.98 7.44 -5.77
CA ARG A 149 12.14 6.85 -5.09
C ARG A 149 12.00 6.91 -3.57
N LEU A 150 11.55 8.04 -3.03
CA LEU A 150 11.30 8.20 -1.60
C LEU A 150 10.19 7.26 -1.11
N GLU A 151 9.06 7.21 -1.81
CA GLU A 151 7.93 6.32 -1.53
C GLU A 151 8.39 4.87 -1.46
N ARG A 152 9.13 4.42 -2.49
CA ARG A 152 9.68 3.06 -2.51
C ARG A 152 10.65 2.83 -1.35
N ALA A 153 11.47 3.80 -0.97
CA ALA A 153 12.38 3.69 0.16
C ALA A 153 11.64 3.54 1.51
N VAL A 154 10.60 4.35 1.73
CA VAL A 154 9.75 4.29 2.93
C VAL A 154 9.02 2.95 3.00
N ALA A 155 8.38 2.50 1.91
CA ALA A 155 7.70 1.21 1.89
C ALA A 155 8.67 0.04 2.15
N ARG A 156 9.90 0.10 1.60
CA ARG A 156 10.96 -0.87 1.89
C ARG A 156 11.38 -0.86 3.36
N GLN A 157 11.51 0.31 3.98
CA GLN A 157 11.77 0.45 5.41
C GLN A 157 10.73 -0.30 6.23
N ILE A 158 9.45 -0.03 5.99
CA ILE A 158 8.34 -0.68 6.69
C ILE A 158 8.36 -2.21 6.48
N THR A 159 8.63 -2.67 5.25
CA THR A 159 8.72 -4.12 4.97
C THR A 159 9.91 -4.78 5.68
N GLY A 160 11.08 -4.11 5.69
CA GLY A 160 12.35 -4.69 6.12
C GLY A 160 12.59 -4.66 7.63
N PHE A 161 11.90 -3.82 8.38
CA PHE A 161 12.12 -3.62 9.81
C PHE A 161 10.86 -3.95 10.62
N GLU A 162 11.04 -4.24 11.91
CA GLU A 162 9.93 -4.33 12.86
C GLU A 162 9.44 -2.93 13.17
N THR A 163 8.37 -2.51 12.48
CA THR A 163 7.78 -1.18 12.61
C THR A 163 6.39 -1.30 13.23
N SER A 164 6.24 -0.80 14.45
CA SER A 164 5.02 -0.94 15.25
C SER A 164 4.00 0.18 14.98
N THR A 165 4.50 1.40 14.81
CA THR A 165 3.74 2.66 14.78
C THR A 165 4.43 3.66 13.87
N VAL A 166 3.71 4.71 13.44
CA VAL A 166 4.30 5.75 12.59
C VAL A 166 5.25 6.64 13.39
N GLN A 167 4.75 7.19 14.50
CA GLN A 167 5.50 8.08 15.38
C GLN A 167 5.30 7.63 16.83
N SER A 168 6.35 7.75 17.63
CA SER A 168 6.32 7.56 19.08
C SER A 168 7.45 8.36 19.72
N THR A 169 7.23 8.86 20.93
CA THR A 169 8.27 9.56 21.69
C THR A 169 9.21 8.62 22.43
N THR A 170 8.82 7.36 22.62
CA THR A 170 9.54 6.39 23.46
C THR A 170 9.89 5.09 22.73
N ASP A 171 9.21 4.80 21.63
CA ASP A 171 9.37 3.55 20.89
C ASP A 171 10.37 3.72 19.75
N GLU A 172 11.55 3.12 19.90
CA GLU A 172 12.59 3.04 18.87
C GLU A 172 12.14 2.23 17.64
N THR A 173 11.12 1.39 17.79
CA THR A 173 10.52 0.64 16.67
C THR A 173 9.47 1.45 15.91
N SER A 174 9.14 2.68 16.34
CA SER A 174 8.32 3.58 15.53
C SER A 174 9.06 4.04 14.28
N LEU A 175 8.35 4.13 13.16
CA LEU A 175 8.94 4.38 11.85
C LEU A 175 9.89 5.59 11.86
N TYR A 176 9.48 6.70 12.49
CA TYR A 176 10.22 7.96 12.46
C TYR A 176 11.52 7.94 13.26
N ASN A 177 11.61 7.06 14.27
CA ASN A 177 12.80 6.91 15.12
C ASN A 177 13.80 5.92 14.52
N GLN A 178 13.35 5.03 13.64
CA GLN A 178 14.22 4.02 13.03
C GLN A 178 15.33 4.65 12.18
N PRO A 179 16.56 4.10 12.22
CA PRO A 179 17.61 4.43 11.27
C PRO A 179 17.17 4.11 9.83
N PHE A 180 17.31 5.08 8.93
CA PHE A 180 16.80 4.92 7.57
C PHE A 180 17.77 4.10 6.71
N MET A 181 17.29 3.00 6.12
CA MET A 181 18.16 2.07 5.38
C MET A 181 18.90 2.73 4.21
N VAL A 182 18.27 3.69 3.52
CA VAL A 182 18.83 4.27 2.28
C VAL A 182 19.98 5.24 2.56
N THR A 183 20.07 5.74 3.79
CA THR A 183 21.19 6.58 4.25
C THR A 183 22.24 5.75 4.98
N GLY A 184 22.20 4.41 4.86
CA GLY A 184 23.06 3.52 5.64
C GLY A 184 22.86 3.62 7.15
N GLY A 185 21.68 4.07 7.61
CA GLY A 185 21.37 4.27 9.03
C GLY A 185 21.99 5.51 9.67
N GLN A 186 22.57 6.43 8.88
CA GLN A 186 23.18 7.66 9.40
C GLN A 186 22.17 8.65 10.01
N VAL A 187 20.94 8.67 9.51
CA VAL A 187 19.85 9.52 9.99
C VAL A 187 18.58 8.68 10.17
N THR A 188 17.65 9.17 10.97
CA THR A 188 16.35 8.51 11.15
C THR A 188 15.43 8.76 9.94
N VAL A 189 14.38 7.97 9.80
CA VAL A 189 13.37 8.18 8.74
C VAL A 189 12.75 9.57 8.86
N GLY A 190 12.38 10.01 10.07
CA GLY A 190 11.77 11.33 10.28
C GLY A 190 12.70 12.48 9.86
N ALA A 191 13.98 12.40 10.23
CA ALA A 191 14.99 13.39 9.83
C ALA A 191 15.18 13.41 8.30
N ALA A 192 15.24 12.23 7.66
CA ALA A 192 15.38 12.13 6.22
C ALA A 192 14.17 12.67 5.46
N LEU A 193 12.94 12.43 5.92
CA LEU A 193 11.72 12.98 5.31
C LEU A 193 11.66 14.51 5.41
N SER A 194 12.00 15.05 6.58
CA SER A 194 12.08 16.49 6.80
C SER A 194 13.10 17.15 5.88
N GLU A 195 14.31 16.58 5.84
CA GLU A 195 15.40 17.09 5.00
C GLU A 195 15.05 16.99 3.50
N TRP A 196 14.47 15.87 3.07
CA TRP A 196 14.02 15.70 1.69
C TRP A 196 12.97 16.77 1.32
N GLY A 197 11.98 17.01 2.18
CA GLY A 197 10.97 18.05 1.95
C GLY A 197 11.59 19.45 1.80
N ARG A 198 12.61 19.76 2.60
CA ARG A 198 13.36 21.02 2.54
C ARG A 198 14.17 21.13 1.25
N GLU A 199 14.94 20.10 0.88
CA GLU A 199 15.74 20.07 -0.36
C GLU A 199 14.88 20.19 -1.61
N ARG A 200 13.65 19.67 -1.58
CA ARG A 200 12.69 19.77 -2.69
C ARG A 200 11.82 21.02 -2.67
N GLY A 201 12.07 21.95 -1.76
CA GLY A 201 11.38 23.24 -1.70
C GLY A 201 9.92 23.16 -1.24
N MET A 202 9.52 22.07 -0.57
CA MET A 202 8.16 21.90 -0.03
C MET A 202 7.94 22.68 1.26
N THR A 203 9.02 23.03 1.97
CA THR A 203 9.01 23.88 3.16
C THR A 203 9.65 25.23 2.85
N LYS A 204 9.01 26.31 3.30
CA LYS A 204 9.59 27.65 3.35
C LYS A 204 9.87 28.02 4.80
N GLU A 205 10.82 28.92 5.00
CA GLU A 205 11.19 29.38 6.35
C GLU A 205 9.95 29.97 7.07
N GLY A 206 9.54 29.34 8.17
CA GLY A 206 8.36 29.74 8.95
C GLY A 206 7.01 29.14 8.51
N GLU A 207 6.97 28.28 7.48
CA GLU A 207 5.75 27.60 7.02
C GLU A 207 5.80 26.08 7.28
N GLU A 208 4.68 25.51 7.70
CA GLU A 208 4.54 24.06 7.77
C GLU A 208 4.39 23.44 6.38
N GLY A 209 5.19 22.43 6.07
CA GLY A 209 5.15 21.69 4.82
C GLY A 209 6.03 20.45 4.85
N GLY A 210 6.18 19.80 3.69
CA GLY A 210 7.01 18.61 3.51
C GLY A 210 6.20 17.33 3.30
N VAL A 211 6.81 16.22 3.68
CA VAL A 211 6.28 14.86 3.49
C VAL A 211 6.11 14.18 4.83
N GLU A 212 4.94 13.61 5.07
CA GLU A 212 4.63 12.89 6.30
C GLU A 212 3.98 11.54 6.00
N VAL A 213 4.36 10.47 6.71
CA VAL A 213 3.63 9.21 6.69
C VAL A 213 2.46 9.33 7.66
N LEU A 214 1.24 9.12 7.19
CA LEU A 214 0.04 9.21 8.03
C LEU A 214 -0.34 7.87 8.64
N GLU A 215 -0.23 6.80 7.84
CA GLU A 215 -0.62 5.45 8.23
C GLU A 215 0.13 4.45 7.35
N PHE A 216 0.35 3.23 7.85
CA PHE A 216 0.84 2.13 7.04
C PHE A 216 0.16 0.81 7.41
N ALA A 217 0.20 -0.12 6.47
CA ALA A 217 -0.15 -1.51 6.68
C ALA A 217 1.02 -2.38 6.23
N LYS A 218 1.41 -3.36 7.05
CA LYS A 218 2.43 -4.36 6.74
C LYS A 218 1.88 -5.74 7.03
N TRP A 219 1.94 -6.63 6.05
CA TRP A 219 1.49 -8.02 6.20
C TRP A 219 2.58 -9.00 5.82
N THR A 220 2.77 -10.02 6.65
CA THR A 220 3.52 -11.23 6.31
C THR A 220 2.54 -12.37 6.04
N VAL A 221 2.72 -13.09 4.93
CA VAL A 221 1.89 -14.26 4.60
C VAL A 221 1.94 -15.27 5.74
N GLY A 222 0.76 -15.70 6.19
CA GLY A 222 0.62 -16.68 7.26
C GLY A 222 0.55 -16.09 8.68
N GLU A 223 0.90 -14.82 8.85
CA GLU A 223 0.79 -14.11 10.14
C GLU A 223 -0.67 -13.95 10.57
N ASP A 224 -0.95 -14.10 11.87
CA ASP A 224 -2.31 -13.94 12.40
C ASP A 224 -2.86 -12.53 12.15
N VAL A 225 -4.19 -12.45 12.03
CA VAL A 225 -4.87 -11.16 11.90
C VAL A 225 -5.05 -10.63 13.33
N LEU A 226 -4.33 -9.58 13.67
CA LEU A 226 -4.50 -8.82 14.91
C LEU A 226 -5.75 -7.95 14.85
#